data_AF-A0A519MWV5-F1
#
_entry.id   AF-A0A519MWV5-F1
#
_cell.length_a   1.000
_cell.length_b   1.000
_cell.length_c   1.000
_cell.angle_alpha   90.00
_cell.angle_beta   90.00
_cell.angle_gamma   90.00
#
_symmetry.space_group_name_H-M   'P 1'
#
loop_
_entity.id
_entity.type
_entity.pdbx_description
1 polymer ?
#
loop_
_entity_poly.entity_id
_entity_poly.type
_entity_poly.pdbx_seq_one_letter_code
_entity_poly.pdbx_strand_id
1 'polypeptide(L)'
;MNSIDYFKLQAKNLHKDFKTKTPPVDKTTTAFKYEYSPKYFDVEMVIANFDIDEDNFTLMQAQHVIAKIANFDKWASLLQASPAELELTQLLYDYQHRIDLTGWLFYIADAQSMNEIELDAEIQVDIFKQMVIEEDIFDDQVIESYLLRHYEY
;
A
#
# COMPACT_ATOMS: atom_id res chain seq x y z
N MET A 1 -11.52 -7.77 11.77
CA MET A 1 -10.48 -8.65 11.22
C MET A 1 -9.18 -8.24 11.87
N ASN A 2 -8.29 -9.16 12.29
CA ASN A 2 -6.96 -8.73 12.75
C ASN A 2 -6.14 -8.25 11.53
N SER A 3 -5.18 -7.36 11.75
CA SER A 3 -4.41 -6.72 10.66
C SER A 3 -3.64 -7.72 9.79
N ILE A 4 -3.19 -8.85 10.37
CA ILE A 4 -2.53 -9.91 9.58
C ILE A 4 -3.50 -10.53 8.56
N ASP A 5 -4.73 -10.83 8.97
CA ASP A 5 -5.74 -11.37 8.07
C ASP A 5 -6.19 -10.34 7.03
N TYR A 6 -6.13 -9.05 7.36
CA TYR A 6 -6.25 -7.95 6.40
C TYR A 6 -5.17 -8.05 5.31
N PHE A 7 -3.88 -8.07 5.67
CA PHE A 7 -2.83 -8.13 4.66
C PHE A 7 -2.84 -9.43 3.84
N LYS A 8 -3.26 -10.56 4.44
CA LYS A 8 -3.48 -11.81 3.69
C LYS A 8 -4.59 -11.67 2.66
N LEU A 9 -5.66 -10.95 3.00
CA LEU A 9 -6.74 -10.66 2.05
C LEU A 9 -6.23 -9.77 0.92
N GLN A 10 -5.46 -8.72 1.22
CA GLN A 10 -4.87 -7.85 0.20
C GLN A 10 -3.96 -8.62 -0.76
N ALA A 11 -3.12 -9.54 -0.27
CA ALA A 11 -2.29 -10.37 -1.13
C ALA A 11 -3.11 -11.27 -2.06
N LYS A 12 -4.23 -11.82 -1.57
CA LYS A 12 -5.17 -12.60 -2.39
C LYS A 12 -5.87 -11.75 -3.44
N ASN A 13 -6.25 -10.52 -3.09
CA ASN A 13 -6.89 -9.57 -4.01
C ASN A 13 -5.92 -9.17 -5.14
N LEU A 14 -4.68 -8.81 -4.79
CA LEU A 14 -3.65 -8.49 -5.77
C LEU A 14 -3.41 -9.66 -6.73
N HIS A 15 -3.19 -10.86 -6.18
CA HIS A 15 -3.01 -12.05 -7.00
C HIS A 15 -4.24 -12.38 -7.87
N LYS A 16 -5.45 -12.03 -7.42
CA LYS A 16 -6.67 -12.18 -8.23
C LYS A 16 -6.69 -11.19 -9.39
N ASP A 17 -6.26 -9.95 -9.18
CA ASP A 17 -6.19 -8.94 -10.25
C ASP A 17 -5.16 -9.32 -11.32
N PHE A 18 -4.00 -9.84 -10.93
CA PHE A 18 -3.01 -10.37 -11.88
C PHE A 18 -3.52 -11.54 -12.73
N LYS A 19 -4.53 -12.29 -12.26
CA LYS A 19 -5.16 -13.37 -13.04
C LYS A 19 -6.13 -12.86 -14.11
N THR A 20 -6.46 -11.58 -14.11
CA THR A 20 -7.30 -10.97 -15.17
C THR A 20 -6.53 -10.73 -16.46
N LYS A 21 -5.23 -11.06 -16.50
CA LYS A 21 -4.35 -10.83 -17.65
C LYS A 21 -4.92 -11.38 -18.96
N THR A 22 -4.97 -10.52 -19.98
CA THR A 22 -5.34 -10.88 -21.35
C THR A 22 -4.24 -10.44 -22.32
N PRO A 23 -4.09 -11.12 -23.47
CA PRO A 23 -3.17 -10.65 -24.51
C PRO A 23 -3.52 -9.22 -24.93
N PRO A 24 -2.53 -8.35 -25.16
CA PRO A 24 -2.79 -6.97 -25.54
C PRO A 24 -3.51 -6.90 -26.89
N VAL A 25 -4.49 -6.01 -27.00
CA VAL A 25 -5.30 -5.80 -28.20
C VAL A 25 -4.45 -5.14 -29.30
N ASP A 26 -3.54 -4.24 -28.91
CA ASP A 26 -2.55 -3.62 -29.79
C ASP A 26 -1.13 -3.84 -29.25
N LYS A 27 -0.31 -4.57 -30.01
CA LYS A 27 1.07 -4.91 -29.63
C LYS A 27 2.05 -3.74 -29.77
N THR A 28 1.60 -2.58 -30.25
CA THR A 28 2.48 -1.44 -30.57
C THR A 28 2.45 -0.32 -29.54
N THR A 29 1.59 -0.40 -28.52
CA THR A 29 1.27 0.75 -27.65
C THR A 29 1.37 0.51 -26.14
N THR A 30 1.56 -0.73 -25.68
CA THR A 30 1.61 -1.04 -24.24
C THR A 30 3.03 -1.34 -23.76
N ALA A 31 3.41 -0.75 -22.62
CA ALA A 31 4.68 -0.99 -21.95
C ALA A 31 4.71 -2.31 -21.17
N PHE A 32 3.56 -2.99 -21.07
CA PHE A 32 3.35 -4.20 -20.28
C PHE A 32 3.08 -5.41 -21.19
N LYS A 33 3.37 -6.62 -20.70
CA LYS A 33 3.18 -7.83 -21.50
C LYS A 33 1.70 -8.17 -21.70
N TYR A 34 0.86 -7.81 -20.74
CA TYR A 34 -0.58 -8.07 -20.74
C TYR A 34 -1.40 -6.81 -20.48
N GLU A 35 -2.67 -6.88 -20.87
CA GLU A 35 -3.69 -5.97 -20.37
C GLU A 35 -4.37 -6.60 -19.16
N TYR A 36 -4.82 -5.77 -18.22
CA TYR A 36 -5.47 -6.21 -16.98
C TYR A 36 -6.83 -5.54 -16.83
N SER A 37 -7.78 -6.24 -16.21
CA SER A 37 -9.07 -5.68 -15.78
C SER A 37 -9.17 -5.79 -14.26
N PRO A 38 -8.28 -5.11 -13.51
CA PRO A 38 -8.19 -5.26 -12.07
C PRO A 38 -9.41 -4.69 -11.35
N LYS A 39 -9.71 -5.21 -10.16
CA LYS A 39 -10.77 -4.71 -9.30
C LYS A 39 -10.25 -3.95 -8.07
N TYR A 40 -9.08 -4.31 -7.55
CA TYR A 40 -8.60 -3.83 -6.26
C TYR A 40 -7.33 -3.00 -6.38
N PHE A 41 -6.45 -3.32 -7.33
CA PHE A 41 -5.13 -2.68 -7.46
C PHE A 41 -4.88 -2.09 -8.83
N ASP A 42 -4.14 -0.98 -8.86
CA ASP A 42 -3.48 -0.53 -10.07
C ASP A 42 -2.32 -1.49 -10.37
N VAL A 43 -2.63 -2.52 -11.17
CA VAL A 43 -1.69 -3.59 -11.50
C VAL A 43 -0.50 -3.07 -12.31
N GLU A 44 -0.71 -2.08 -13.17
CA GLU A 44 0.34 -1.49 -14.00
C GLU A 44 1.36 -0.75 -13.13
N MET A 45 0.87 0.09 -12.20
CA MET A 45 1.73 0.74 -11.21
C MET A 45 2.47 -0.28 -10.34
N VAL A 46 1.80 -1.36 -9.91
CA VAL A 46 2.44 -2.43 -9.13
C VAL A 46 3.54 -3.13 -9.94
N ILE A 47 3.33 -3.42 -11.23
CA ILE A 47 4.37 -4.02 -12.09
C ILE A 47 5.56 -3.07 -12.21
N ALA A 48 5.31 -1.79 -12.50
CA ALA A 48 6.34 -0.78 -12.70
C ALA A 48 7.24 -0.58 -11.46
N ASN A 49 6.65 -0.61 -10.26
CA ASN A 49 7.37 -0.29 -9.03
C ASN A 49 8.05 -1.50 -8.36
N PHE A 50 7.63 -2.73 -8.70
CA PHE A 50 8.10 -3.95 -8.02
C PHE A 50 8.82 -4.97 -8.91
N ASP A 51 9.10 -4.63 -10.18
CA ASP A 51 9.85 -5.47 -11.14
C ASP A 51 9.27 -6.89 -11.24
N ILE A 52 7.98 -6.96 -11.58
CA ILE A 52 7.21 -8.20 -11.56
C ILE A 52 7.34 -8.96 -12.89
N ASP A 53 7.69 -10.24 -12.80
CA ASP A 53 7.50 -11.20 -13.89
C ASP A 53 6.01 -11.54 -14.06
N GLU A 54 5.37 -10.89 -15.05
CA GLU A 54 3.95 -11.05 -15.36
C GLU A 54 3.56 -12.49 -15.76
N ASP A 55 4.49 -13.32 -16.23
CA ASP A 55 4.22 -14.71 -16.59
C ASP A 55 4.01 -15.60 -15.37
N ASN A 56 4.80 -15.36 -14.33
CA ASN A 56 4.98 -16.27 -13.19
C ASN A 56 4.61 -15.63 -11.85
N PHE A 57 3.70 -14.66 -11.83
CA PHE A 57 3.28 -14.01 -10.58
C PHE A 57 2.46 -14.95 -9.68
N THR A 58 3.03 -15.31 -8.54
CA THR A 58 2.47 -16.22 -7.54
C THR A 58 1.86 -15.48 -6.35
N LEU A 59 1.03 -16.18 -5.55
CA LEU A 59 0.50 -15.63 -4.30
C LEU A 59 1.62 -15.25 -3.30
N MET A 60 2.73 -15.98 -3.28
CA MET A 60 3.87 -15.66 -2.41
C MET A 60 4.52 -14.34 -2.84
N GLN A 61 4.69 -14.10 -4.14
CA GLN A 61 5.17 -12.81 -4.64
C GLN A 61 4.17 -11.69 -4.32
N ALA A 62 2.86 -11.94 -4.45
CA ALA A 62 1.85 -10.98 -4.02
C ALA A 62 1.97 -10.63 -2.53
N GLN A 63 2.19 -11.61 -1.65
CA GLN A 63 2.45 -11.35 -0.22
C GLN A 63 3.70 -10.48 -0.01
N HIS A 64 4.78 -10.72 -0.75
CA HIS A 64 5.98 -9.89 -0.69
C HIS A 64 5.73 -8.46 -1.18
N VAL A 65 4.96 -8.28 -2.26
CA VAL A 65 4.57 -6.95 -2.74
C VAL A 65 3.75 -6.22 -1.69
N ILE A 66 2.73 -6.87 -1.10
CA ILE A 66 1.93 -6.26 -0.03
C ILE A 66 2.81 -5.87 1.15
N ALA A 67 3.78 -6.69 1.54
CA ALA A 67 4.72 -6.34 2.61
C ALA A 67 5.50 -5.06 2.26
N LYS A 68 6.02 -4.94 1.03
CA LYS A 68 6.77 -3.74 0.61
C LYS A 68 5.90 -2.49 0.56
N ILE A 69 4.68 -2.59 0.03
CA ILE A 69 3.69 -1.50 0.04
C ILE A 69 3.39 -1.07 1.48
N ALA A 70 3.35 -2.03 2.39
CA ALA A 70 3.19 -1.87 3.82
C ALA A 70 4.50 -1.49 4.57
N ASN A 71 5.54 -1.02 3.88
CA ASN A 71 6.83 -0.64 4.46
C ASN A 71 7.60 -1.78 5.21
N PHE A 72 7.45 -3.01 4.76
CA PHE A 72 8.24 -4.16 5.24
C PHE A 72 9.05 -4.77 4.10
N ASP A 73 10.32 -5.06 4.34
CA ASP A 73 11.20 -5.70 3.36
C ASP A 73 10.68 -7.06 2.88
N LYS A 74 9.99 -7.79 3.76
CA LYS A 74 9.50 -9.14 3.52
C LYS A 74 8.27 -9.45 4.37
N TRP A 75 7.44 -10.33 3.84
CA TRP A 75 6.22 -10.83 4.50
C TRP A 75 6.47 -11.35 5.93
N ALA A 76 7.59 -12.05 6.15
CA ALA A 76 7.93 -12.57 7.47
C ALA A 76 8.13 -11.46 8.53
N SER A 77 8.65 -10.29 8.14
CA SER A 77 8.80 -9.16 9.05
C SER A 77 7.44 -8.58 9.44
N LEU A 78 6.54 -8.43 8.45
CA LEU A 78 5.16 -8.00 8.70
C LEU A 78 4.44 -8.94 9.68
N LEU A 79 4.63 -10.26 9.55
CA LEU A 79 4.01 -11.24 10.47
C LEU A 79 4.51 -11.14 11.92
N GLN A 80 5.66 -10.53 12.16
CA GLN A 80 6.29 -10.40 13.48
C GLN A 80 6.10 -9.01 14.11
N ALA A 81 5.52 -8.07 13.37
CA ALA A 81 5.26 -6.72 13.84
C ALA A 81 4.30 -6.72 15.03
N SER A 82 4.48 -5.77 15.92
CA SER A 82 3.59 -5.51 17.05
C SER A 82 2.19 -5.09 16.57
N PRO A 83 1.15 -5.22 17.42
CA PRO A 83 -0.18 -4.76 17.08
C PRO A 83 -0.24 -3.28 16.64
N ALA A 84 0.50 -2.40 17.31
CA ALA A 84 0.55 -0.98 16.98
C ALA A 84 1.21 -0.71 15.63
N GLU A 85 2.35 -1.37 15.34
CA GLU A 85 3.01 -1.28 14.03
C GLU A 85 2.10 -1.79 12.91
N LEU A 86 1.37 -2.87 13.14
CA LEU A 86 0.40 -3.41 12.18
C LEU A 86 -0.78 -2.48 11.93
N GLU A 87 -1.28 -1.82 12.98
CA GLU A 87 -2.35 -0.83 12.87
C GLU A 87 -1.88 0.40 12.09
N LEU A 88 -0.74 0.98 12.47
CA LEU A 88 -0.16 2.13 11.76
C LEU A 88 0.06 1.82 10.28
N THR A 89 0.63 0.64 10.00
CA THR A 89 0.85 0.18 8.64
C THR A 89 -0.46 0.06 7.87
N GLN A 90 -1.51 -0.49 8.50
CA GLN A 90 -2.80 -0.63 7.86
C GLN A 90 -3.42 0.74 7.54
N LEU A 91 -3.29 1.71 8.45
CA LEU A 91 -3.73 3.09 8.21
C LEU A 91 -2.97 3.72 7.03
N LEU A 92 -1.64 3.65 7.03
CA LEU A 92 -0.81 4.13 5.93
C LEU A 92 -1.20 3.48 4.60
N TYR A 93 -1.51 2.18 4.62
CA TYR A 93 -1.92 1.42 3.47
C TYR A 93 -3.31 1.84 2.94
N ASP A 94 -4.31 1.99 3.82
CA ASP A 94 -5.67 2.38 3.43
C ASP A 94 -5.73 3.84 2.93
N TYR A 95 -4.84 4.70 3.44
CA TYR A 95 -4.82 6.13 3.19
C TYR A 95 -3.66 6.60 2.27
N GLN A 96 -3.04 5.72 1.47
CA GLN A 96 -1.93 6.07 0.56
C GLN A 96 -2.21 7.25 -0.38
N HIS A 97 -3.45 7.40 -0.82
CA HIS A 97 -3.91 8.54 -1.62
C HIS A 97 -3.89 9.92 -0.90
N ARG A 98 -3.81 9.96 0.43
CA ARG A 98 -3.69 11.19 1.23
C ARG A 98 -2.24 11.51 1.51
N ILE A 99 -1.51 10.50 1.98
CA ILE A 99 -0.10 10.62 2.33
C ILE A 99 0.62 9.34 1.94
N ASP A 100 1.67 9.46 1.15
CA ASP A 100 2.54 8.33 0.85
C ASP A 100 3.45 8.04 2.04
N LEU A 101 4.10 6.87 2.00
CA LEU A 101 5.00 6.46 3.06
C LEU A 101 6.14 7.48 3.29
N THR A 102 6.70 8.02 2.20
CA THR A 102 7.80 8.97 2.27
C THR A 102 7.36 10.25 2.99
N GLY A 103 6.20 10.80 2.61
CA GLY A 103 5.61 11.97 3.25
C GLY A 103 5.33 11.72 4.72
N TRP A 104 4.81 10.54 5.09
CA TRP A 104 4.58 10.20 6.49
C TRP A 104 5.87 10.14 7.30
N LEU A 105 6.92 9.50 6.77
CA LEU A 105 8.22 9.43 7.43
C LEU A 105 8.83 10.82 7.64
N PHE A 106 8.68 11.74 6.68
CA PHE A 106 9.11 13.13 6.85
C PHE A 106 8.28 13.88 7.89
N TYR A 107 6.95 13.73 7.86
CA TYR A 107 6.05 14.36 8.80
C TYR A 107 6.37 13.96 10.25
N ILE A 108 6.54 12.66 10.49
CA ILE A 108 6.89 12.14 11.83
C ILE A 108 8.32 12.50 12.22
N ALA A 109 9.28 12.53 11.29
CA ALA A 109 10.64 12.97 11.60
C ALA A 109 10.68 14.44 12.05
N ASP A 110 9.93 15.31 11.39
CA ASP A 110 9.81 16.73 11.78
C ASP A 110 9.15 16.86 13.15
N ALA A 111 8.00 16.19 13.36
CA ALA A 111 7.32 16.16 14.66
C ALA A 111 8.22 15.61 15.78
N GLN A 112 8.97 14.53 15.52
CA GLN A 112 9.91 13.94 16.47
C GLN A 112 11.01 14.93 16.85
N SER A 113 11.49 15.76 15.92
CA SER A 113 12.52 16.77 16.21
C SER A 113 12.06 17.86 17.18
N MET A 114 10.73 18.08 17.25
CA MET A 114 10.08 19.05 18.13
C MET A 114 9.63 18.47 19.47
N ASN A 115 9.77 17.15 19.68
CA ASN A 115 9.31 16.45 20.87
C ASN A 115 10.46 15.71 21.56
N GLU A 116 10.48 15.74 22.89
CA GLU A 116 11.49 15.02 23.69
C GLU A 116 11.15 13.53 23.87
N ILE A 117 9.87 13.17 23.69
CA ILE A 117 9.40 11.78 23.75
C ILE A 117 9.54 11.12 22.38
N GLU A 118 9.91 9.84 22.38
CA GLU A 118 9.89 9.02 21.17
C GLU A 118 8.43 8.85 20.71
N LEU A 119 8.16 9.20 19.46
CA LEU A 119 6.89 8.98 18.79
C LEU A 119 6.87 7.53 18.29
N ASP A 120 6.68 6.60 19.21
CA ASP A 120 6.56 5.17 18.91
C ASP A 120 5.31 4.87 18.05
N ALA A 121 5.11 3.60 17.70
CA ALA A 121 4.01 3.19 16.84
C ALA A 121 2.63 3.49 17.44
N GLU A 122 2.46 3.43 18.77
CA GLU A 122 1.18 3.72 19.42
C GLU A 122 0.85 5.21 19.29
N ILE A 123 1.83 6.08 19.58
CA ILE A 123 1.67 7.53 19.43
C ILE A 123 1.44 7.90 17.95
N GLN A 124 2.17 7.27 17.03
CA GLN A 124 1.99 7.51 15.60
C GLN A 124 0.61 7.10 15.10
N VAL A 125 -0.01 6.03 15.63
CA VAL A 125 -1.40 5.66 15.30
C VAL A 125 -2.35 6.79 15.69
N ASP A 126 -2.19 7.36 16.88
CA ASP A 126 -3.04 8.45 17.36
C ASP A 126 -2.84 9.73 16.52
N ILE A 127 -1.58 10.08 16.21
CA ILE A 127 -1.26 11.19 15.32
C ILE A 127 -1.87 10.97 13.93
N PHE A 128 -1.79 9.76 13.38
CA PHE A 128 -2.31 9.46 12.05
C PHE A 128 -3.84 9.64 12.02
N LYS A 129 -4.54 9.09 13.01
CA LYS A 129 -5.99 9.23 13.13
C LYS A 129 -6.40 10.70 13.24
N GLN A 130 -5.74 11.45 14.11
CA GLN A 130 -6.07 12.87 14.29
C GLN A 130 -5.75 13.68 13.02
N MET A 131 -4.53 13.61 12.50
CA MET A 131 -4.06 14.55 11.48
C MET A 131 -4.49 14.15 10.07
N VAL A 132 -4.49 12.86 9.73
CA VAL A 132 -4.78 12.38 8.37
C VAL A 132 -6.27 12.08 8.19
N ILE A 133 -6.96 11.61 9.23
CA ILE A 133 -8.35 11.18 9.12
C ILE A 133 -9.32 12.24 9.63
N GLU A 134 -9.12 12.76 10.85
CA GLU A 134 -10.05 13.70 11.47
C GLU A 134 -9.89 15.13 10.94
N GLU A 135 -8.66 15.64 10.93
CA GLU A 135 -8.33 16.98 10.45
C GLU A 135 -8.10 17.02 8.92
N ASP A 136 -7.90 15.85 8.28
CA ASP A 136 -7.62 15.66 6.84
C ASP A 136 -6.62 16.71 6.29
N ILE A 137 -5.51 16.95 6.99
CA ILE A 137 -4.57 18.04 6.66
C ILE A 137 -3.84 17.86 5.32
N PHE A 138 -4.06 16.73 4.64
CA PHE A 138 -3.50 16.37 3.35
C PHE A 138 -4.60 16.27 2.26
N ASP A 139 -5.74 16.92 2.46
CA ASP A 139 -6.87 16.90 1.53
C ASP A 139 -6.58 17.53 0.16
N ASP A 140 -5.61 18.44 0.12
CA ASP A 140 -5.14 19.14 -1.08
C ASP A 140 -4.07 18.35 -1.89
N GLN A 141 -3.57 17.25 -1.33
CA GLN A 141 -2.58 16.41 -1.98
C GLN A 141 -3.23 15.45 -2.98
N VAL A 142 -2.63 15.36 -4.16
CA VAL A 142 -2.99 14.36 -5.17
C VAL A 142 -1.85 13.34 -5.23
N ILE A 143 -2.03 12.23 -4.52
CA ILE A 143 -1.04 11.16 -4.44
C ILE A 143 -1.58 9.92 -5.16
N GLU A 144 -0.75 9.36 -6.03
CA GLU A 144 -1.06 8.11 -6.70
C GLU A 144 -1.12 6.96 -5.69
N SER A 145 -2.07 6.05 -5.87
CA SER A 145 -2.35 4.97 -4.93
C SER A 145 -2.34 3.64 -5.66
N TYR A 146 -1.67 2.64 -5.08
CA TYR A 146 -1.72 1.26 -5.58
C TYR A 146 -3.13 0.67 -5.49
N LEU A 147 -3.97 1.18 -4.59
CA LEU A 147 -5.36 0.75 -4.43
C LEU A 147 -6.25 1.52 -5.42
N LEU A 148 -7.04 0.77 -6.19
CA LEU A 148 -8.11 1.34 -6.98
C LEU A 148 -9.25 1.72 -6.04
N ARG A 149 -9.51 3.03 -5.98
CA ARG A 149 -10.68 3.55 -5.30
C ARG A 149 -11.85 3.48 -6.26
N HIS A 150 -12.88 2.74 -5.90
CA HIS A 150 -14.20 2.99 -6.47
C HIS A 150 -14.68 4.31 -5.86
N TYR A 151 -14.36 5.43 -6.51
CA TYR A 151 -15.09 6.66 -6.26
C TYR A 151 -16.54 6.37 -6.67
N GLU A 152 -17.41 6.14 -5.68
CA GLU A 152 -18.84 6.28 -5.91
C GLU A 152 -19.07 7.77 -6.17
N TYR A 153 -19.13 8.14 -7.45
CA TYR A 153 -19.57 9.46 -7.91
C TYR A 153 -21.09 9.59 -7.75
#